data_AF-D7TUT2-F1
#
_entry.id   AF-D7TUT2-F1
#
_cell.length_a   1.000
_cell.length_b   1.000
_cell.length_c   1.000
_cell.angle_alpha   90.00
_cell.angle_beta   90.00
_cell.angle_gamma   90.00
#
_symmetry.space_group_name_H-M   'P 1'
#
loop_
_entity.id
_entity.type
_entity.pdbx_description
1 polymer ?
#
loop_
_entity_poly.entity_id
_entity_poly.type
_entity_poly.pdbx_seq_one_letter_code
_entity_poly.pdbx_strand_id
1 'polypeptide(L)' 'MSGWPAFHWSTVHSGPPLHDIDKDGVREIALATYNGEVLFFGVSGYMVINKLEVLRMRVQKDWYMGFRSRSSGSFSSRS' A
#
# COMPACT_ATOMS: atom_id res chain seq x y z
N MET A 1 -27.80 -7.09 10.02
CA MET A 1 -27.01 -6.41 11.09
C MET A 1 -25.86 -5.69 10.40
N SER A 2 -25.60 -4.43 10.75
CA SER A 2 -24.46 -3.67 10.22
C SER A 2 -23.24 -4.01 11.08
N GLY A 3 -22.12 -4.39 10.46
CA GLY A 3 -20.85 -4.66 11.14
C GLY A 3 -20.13 -3.39 11.62
N TRP A 4 -20.73 -2.22 11.37
CA TRP A 4 -20.24 -0.95 11.88
C TRP A 4 -20.75 -0.69 13.32
N PRO A 5 -19.92 -0.06 14.18
CA PRO A 5 -18.54 0.37 13.92
C PRO A 5 -17.55 -0.81 13.93
N ALA A 6 -16.64 -0.84 12.94
CA ALA A 6 -15.57 -1.83 12.88
C ALA A 6 -14.32 -1.30 13.61
N PHE A 7 -13.73 -2.14 14.47
CA PHE A 7 -12.58 -1.77 15.29
C PHE A 7 -11.29 -2.43 14.80
N HIS A 8 -10.18 -1.72 14.93
CA HIS A 8 -8.83 -2.21 14.66
C HIS A 8 -7.84 -1.58 15.66
N TRP A 9 -6.69 -2.22 15.88
CA TRP A 9 -5.70 -1.79 16.88
C TRP A 9 -4.71 -0.71 16.39
N SER A 10 -4.95 -0.09 15.23
CA SER A 10 -4.05 0.92 14.65
C SER A 10 -4.66 2.32 14.68
N THR A 11 -3.80 3.33 14.57
CA THR A 11 -4.22 4.70 14.26
C THR A 11 -3.91 4.97 12.80
N VAL A 12 -4.89 5.55 12.09
CA VAL A 12 -4.75 5.87 10.67
C VAL A 12 -4.21 7.28 10.54
N HIS A 13 -3.02 7.43 9.95
CA HIS A 13 -2.36 8.73 9.77
C HIS A 13 -2.68 9.42 8.44
N SER A 14 -3.40 8.73 7.55
CA SER A 14 -3.84 9.24 6.24
C SER A 14 -5.33 8.98 6.05
N GLY A 15 -5.99 9.68 5.14
CA GLY A 15 -7.35 9.30 4.74
C GLY A 15 -7.36 7.84 4.25
N PRO A 16 -8.34 7.02 4.66
CA PRO A 16 -8.40 5.63 4.22
C PRO A 16 -8.68 5.60 2.70
N PRO A 17 -7.87 4.87 1.90
CA PRO A 17 -8.12 4.79 0.48
C PRO A 17 -9.34 3.90 0.19
N LEU A 18 -10.12 4.31 -0.82
CA LEU A 18 -11.29 3.60 -1.31
C LEU A 18 -10.97 2.95 -2.66
N HIS A 19 -11.10 1.63 -2.76
CA HIS A 19 -10.86 0.90 -4.00
C HIS A 19 -11.79 -0.30 -4.09
N ASP A 20 -12.14 -0.69 -5.31
CA ASP A 20 -12.89 -1.93 -5.59
C ASP A 20 -11.89 -3.08 -5.69
N ILE A 21 -11.80 -3.87 -4.64
CA ILE A 21 -10.71 -4.83 -4.42
C ILE A 21 -11.09 -6.21 -4.92
N ASP A 22 -12.34 -6.61 -4.74
CA ASP A 22 -12.86 -7.90 -5.18
C ASP A 22 -13.53 -7.84 -6.56
N LYS A 23 -13.64 -6.65 -7.16
CA LYS A 23 -14.18 -6.37 -8.50
C LYS A 23 -15.67 -6.60 -8.60
N ASP A 24 -16.40 -6.40 -7.51
CA ASP A 24 -17.86 -6.50 -7.47
C ASP A 24 -18.57 -5.19 -7.88
N GLY A 25 -17.81 -4.10 -8.08
CA GLY A 25 -18.31 -2.77 -8.45
C GLY A 25 -18.63 -1.87 -7.24
N VAL A 26 -18.46 -2.36 -6.02
CA VAL A 26 -18.52 -1.61 -4.76
C VAL A 26 -17.09 -1.29 -4.32
N ARG A 27 -16.90 -0.19 -3.57
CA ARG A 27 -15.57 0.18 -3.04
C ARG A 27 -15.44 -0.25 -1.59
N GLU A 28 -14.30 -0.83 -1.27
CA GLU A 28 -13.89 -1.17 0.08
C GLU A 28 -13.01 -0.08 0.68
N ILE A 29 -13.04 -0.02 2.00
CA ILE A 29 -12.15 0.79 2.83
C ILE A 29 -10.91 -0.04 3.14
N ALA A 30 -9.74 0.42 2.71
CA ALA A 30 -8.47 -0.22 3.11
C ALA A 30 -7.87 0.44 4.35
N LEU A 31 -7.29 -0.39 5.23
CA LEU A 31 -6.81 0.02 6.53
C LEU A 31 -5.45 -0.62 6.84
N ALA A 32 -4.39 0.20 6.82
CA ALA A 32 -3.05 -0.23 7.16
C ALA A 32 -2.84 -0.25 8.69
N THR A 33 -2.35 -1.37 9.20
CA THR A 33 -2.02 -1.55 10.62
C THR A 33 -0.52 -1.43 10.87
N TYR A 34 -0.14 -1.13 12.11
CA TYR A 34 1.28 -1.09 12.52
C TYR A 34 2.00 -2.44 12.43
N ASN A 35 1.25 -3.55 12.37
CA ASN A 35 1.83 -4.89 12.29
C ASN A 35 2.21 -5.27 10.86
N GLY A 36 2.06 -4.36 9.90
CA GLY A 36 2.31 -4.63 8.49
C GLY A 36 1.17 -5.40 7.85
N GLU A 37 -0.07 -5.22 8.30
CA GLU A 37 -1.25 -5.83 7.67
C GLU A 37 -2.09 -4.74 7.02
N VAL A 38 -2.76 -5.07 5.93
CA VAL A 38 -3.81 -4.24 5.33
C VAL A 38 -5.12 -5.01 5.39
N LEU A 39 -6.09 -4.44 6.08
CA LEU A 39 -7.46 -4.95 6.19
C LEU A 39 -8.36 -4.24 5.18
N PHE A 40 -9.42 -4.92 4.73
CA PHE A 40 -10.35 -4.39 3.73
C PHE A 40 -11.79 -4.60 4.19
N PHE A 41 -12.54 -3.50 4.35
CA PHE A 41 -13.91 -3.52 4.85
C PHE A 41 -14.88 -3.07 3.78
N GLY A 42 -15.92 -3.87 3.55
CA GLY A 42 -17.01 -3.52 2.67
C GLY A 42 -17.98 -2.54 3.32
N VAL A 43 -18.95 -2.07 2.55
CA VAL A 43 -20.00 -1.14 3.02
C VAL A 43 -20.80 -1.68 4.22
N SER A 44 -20.89 -3.00 4.35
CA SER A 44 -21.55 -3.68 5.46
C SER A 44 -20.76 -3.61 6.78
N GLY A 45 -19.48 -3.25 6.74
CA GLY A 45 -18.56 -3.25 7.88
C GLY A 45 -17.89 -4.60 8.12
N TYR A 46 -18.16 -5.61 7.29
CA TYR A 46 -17.47 -6.89 7.33
C TYR A 46 -16.23 -6.88 6.45
N MET A 47 -15.24 -7.71 6.81
CA MET A 47 -14.06 -7.91 5.97
C MET A 47 -14.42 -8.69 4.71
N VAL A 48 -13.93 -8.22 3.56
CA VAL A 48 -14.29 -8.76 2.25
C VAL A 48 -13.33 -9.87 1.79
N ILE A 49 -12.04 -9.72 2.09
CA ILE A 49 -10.99 -10.68 1.72
C ILE A 49 -10.02 -10.95 2.88
N ASN A 50 -9.18 -11.99 2.74
CA ASN A 50 -8.04 -12.21 3.64
C ASN A 50 -7.11 -10.99 3.62
N LYS A 51 -6.64 -10.59 4.80
CA LYS A 51 -5.68 -9.48 5.01
C LYS A 51 -4.48 -9.61 4.07
N LEU A 52 -3.95 -8.48 3.62
CA LEU A 52 -2.66 -8.44 2.92
C LEU A 52 -1.56 -8.22 3.96
N GLU A 53 -0.59 -9.14 4.05
CA GLU A 53 0.60 -8.97 4.88
C GLU A 53 1.72 -8.31 4.06
N VAL A 54 2.05 -7.08 4.44
CA VAL A 54 3.23 -6.36 3.94
C VAL A 54 4.42 -6.85 4.76
N LEU A 55 5.23 -7.70 4.13
CA LEU A 55 6.50 -8.13 4.71
C LEU A 55 7.34 -6.91 5.06
N ARG A 56 7.90 -6.91 6.26
CA ARG A 56 8.83 -5.89 6.72
C ARG A 56 10.11 -5.97 5.87
N MET A 57 10.15 -5.23 4.77
CA MET A 57 11.27 -5.28 3.83
C MET A 57 12.55 -4.81 4.52
N ARG A 58 13.60 -5.64 4.45
CA ARG A 58 14.96 -5.24 4.79
C ARG A 58 15.49 -4.40 3.63
N VAL A 59 15.34 -3.09 3.74
CA VAL A 59 15.93 -2.16 2.77
C VAL A 59 17.44 -2.18 2.95
N GLN A 60 18.19 -2.50 1.88
CA GLN A 60 19.65 -2.40 1.90
C GLN A 60 20.05 -0.94 2.07
N LYS A 61 21.13 -0.68 2.82
CA LYS A 61 21.61 0.68 3.13
C LYS A 61 21.77 1.56 1.88
N ASP A 62 22.12 0.95 0.75
CA ASP A 62 22.43 1.65 -0.51
C ASP A 62 21.32 1.52 -1.57
N TRP A 63 20.07 1.26 -1.15
CA TRP A 63 18.90 1.10 -2.04
C TRP A 63 18.72 2.25 -3.05
N TYR A 64 19.22 3.45 -2.74
CA TYR A 64 19.13 4.67 -3.56
C TYR A 64 20.20 4.76 -4.67
N MET A 65 21.25 3.94 -4.64
CA MET A 65 22.36 4.04 -5.61
C MET A 65 22.00 3.54 -7.01
N GLY A 66 20.95 2.73 -7.15
CA GLY A 66 20.47 2.22 -8.44
C GLY A 66 19.91 3.28 -9.40
N PHE A 67 19.63 4.50 -8.92
CA PHE A 67 18.99 5.56 -9.71
C PHE A 67 19.97 6.51 -10.43
N ARG A 68 21.30 6.35 -10.27
CA ARG A 68 22.30 7.29 -10.79
C ARG A 68 23.04 6.88 -12.09
N SER A 69 22.76 5.71 -12.67
CA SER A 69 23.54 5.20 -13.82
C SER A 69 22.82 5.33 -15.18
N ARG A 70 22.25 6.50 -15.51
CA ARG A 70 21.73 6.71 -16.87
C ARG A 70 21.79 8.12 -17.44
N SER A 71 22.76 8.92 -17.00
CA SER A 71 23.00 10.25 -17.57
C SER A 71 24.50 10.56 -17.70
N SER A 72 25.21 9.75 -18.47
CA SER A 72 26.53 10.11 -19.02
C SER A 72 26.67 9.57 -20.45
N GLY A 73 25.80 10.05 -21.34
CA GLY A 73 26.07 10.00 -22.77
C GLY A 73 27.22 10.96 -23.08
N SER A 74 28.42 10.41 -23.32
CA SER A 74 29.59 11.17 -23.72
C SER A 74 29.39 11.75 -25.13
N PHE A 75 29.23 13.07 -25.23
CA PHE A 75 29.47 13.78 -26.49
C PHE A 75 30.99 13.92 -26.66
N SER A 76 31.60 13.11 -27.52
CA SER A 76 32.95 13.33 -28.00
C SER A 76 32.89 14.16 -29.29
N SER A 77 33.20 15.45 -29.21
CA SER A 77 33.48 16.25 -30.39
C SER A 77 34.87 15.87 -30.91
N ARG A 78 34.94 15.28 -32.10
CA ARG A 78 36.18 15.16 -32.86
C ARG A 78 36.45 16.50 -33.55
N SER A 79 37.58 17.09 -33.23
CA SER A 79 38.31 18.11 -34.01
C SER A 79 39.22 17.42 -35.01
#